data_AF-A0A2Z4G7U0-F1
#
_entry.id   AF-A0A2Z4G7U0-F1
#
_cell.length_a   1.000
_cell.length_b   1.000
_cell.length_c   1.000
_cell.angle_alpha   90.00
_cell.angle_beta   90.00
_cell.angle_gamma   90.00
#
_symmetry.space_group_name_H-M   'P 1'
#
loop_
_entity.id
_entity.type
_entity.pdbx_description
1 polymer ?
#
loop_
_entity_poly.entity_id
_entity_poly.type
_entity_poly.pdbx_seq_one_letter_code
_entity_poly.pdbx_strand_id
1 'polypeptide(L)'
;MISSNEIKSKAKNKYKNYLQAIINQEDIFPLAIIGNKKPSKSIPEFKKELNELIAFSKEKKGFGYSITYQERKTKTLGTQSFPSSIYFETKQDFEKYLKIEKEVKQFITDYNTISNCFPEINPWLEKHPNKVIANSNNWTDILKVCNYFKSDPKPNLYIRELPISVHTKFIENNTSILKEVLDIIIEPFTNKDKTIFEKRFNLKYSQPLIRFKILDSKISKNDFSGINDISVPANQFNALNLNLEKVIVVENKTNLHTIALTLPEMEKTIVIFGSGFKVENLKNAEWLNKLEILYWGDLDVQGFEILSQMRNYFPQTKSFLMDEITFNKFFENDNGTLSNVNSPLNLTKIEKSIYKKVKENNWRLEQEKIPLEYVKDNIYQEQF
;
A
#
# COMPACT_ATOMS: atom_id res chain seq x y z
N MET A 1 7.42 -26.28 33.10
CA MET A 1 6.46 -25.35 33.73
C MET A 1 6.30 -24.10 32.85
N ILE A 2 5.33 -23.21 33.08
CA ILE A 2 5.29 -21.92 32.36
C ILE A 2 6.46 -21.04 32.80
N SER A 3 7.16 -20.41 31.86
CA SER A 3 8.30 -19.54 32.16
C SER A 3 7.89 -18.07 32.36
N SER A 4 8.74 -17.29 33.03
CA SER A 4 8.54 -15.83 33.18
C SER A 4 8.40 -15.11 31.83
N ASN A 5 9.16 -15.53 30.81
CA ASN A 5 9.06 -14.98 29.45
C ASN A 5 7.70 -15.28 28.79
N GLU A 6 7.16 -16.48 29.03
CA GLU A 6 5.84 -16.84 28.52
C GLU A 6 4.72 -16.08 29.22
N ILE A 7 4.84 -15.86 30.53
CA ILE A 7 3.90 -15.01 31.28
C ILE A 7 3.90 -13.60 30.68
N LYS A 8 5.08 -13.04 30.41
CA LYS A 8 5.21 -11.73 29.77
C LYS A 8 4.58 -11.69 28.37
N SER A 9 4.80 -12.71 27.55
CA SER A 9 4.19 -12.81 26.21
C SER A 9 2.66 -12.90 26.30
N LYS A 10 2.13 -13.76 27.18
CA LYS A 10 0.67 -13.90 27.39
C LYS A 10 0.03 -12.65 27.99
N ALA A 11 0.73 -11.95 28.89
CA ALA A 11 0.31 -10.66 29.43
C ALA A 11 0.22 -9.60 28.32
N LYS A 12 1.23 -9.51 27.44
CA LYS A 12 1.19 -8.62 26.27
C LYS A 12 0.00 -8.92 25.35
N ASN A 13 -0.31 -10.19 25.10
CA ASN A 13 -1.46 -10.58 24.27
C ASN A 13 -2.80 -10.15 24.88
N LYS A 14 -2.89 -10.01 26.20
CA LYS A 14 -4.08 -9.50 26.91
C LYS A 14 -4.14 -7.97 26.97
N TYR A 15 -3.10 -7.26 26.53
CA TYR A 15 -3.04 -5.80 26.65
C TYR A 15 -4.15 -5.11 25.86
N LYS A 16 -4.44 -5.55 24.62
CA LYS A 16 -5.56 -5.01 23.85
C LYS A 16 -6.88 -5.11 24.62
N ASN A 17 -7.19 -6.29 25.16
CA ASN A 17 -8.42 -6.52 25.92
C ASN A 17 -8.46 -5.69 27.20
N TYR A 18 -7.30 -5.46 27.84
CA TYR A 18 -7.21 -4.55 28.98
C TYR A 18 -7.59 -3.11 28.61
N LEU A 19 -7.08 -2.59 27.48
CA LEU A 19 -7.45 -1.26 27.00
C LEU A 19 -8.94 -1.15 26.65
N GLN A 20 -9.53 -2.21 26.10
CA GLN A 20 -10.98 -2.30 25.83
C GLN A 20 -11.79 -2.29 27.12
N ALA A 21 -11.36 -3.05 28.13
CA ALA A 21 -12.00 -3.05 29.44
C ALA A 21 -11.95 -1.67 30.11
N ILE A 22 -10.85 -0.92 29.95
CA ILE A 22 -10.77 0.49 30.41
C ILE A 22 -11.85 1.35 29.74
N ILE A 23 -12.00 1.25 28.42
CA ILE A 23 -13.02 2.00 27.66
C ILE A 23 -14.42 1.66 28.17
N ASN A 24 -14.69 0.36 28.35
CA ASN A 24 -16.00 -0.15 28.77
C ASN A 24 -16.26 -0.04 30.28
N GLN A 25 -15.29 0.48 31.05
CA GLN A 25 -15.34 0.58 32.52
C GLN A 25 -15.55 -0.78 33.21
N GLU A 26 -15.01 -1.85 32.61
CA GLU A 26 -15.09 -3.21 33.12
C GLU A 26 -13.89 -3.54 34.02
N ASP A 27 -14.14 -4.18 35.17
CA ASP A 27 -13.08 -4.77 35.98
C ASP A 27 -12.80 -6.21 35.54
N ILE A 28 -11.62 -6.44 34.96
CA ILE A 28 -11.17 -7.75 34.49
C ILE A 28 -10.17 -8.41 35.44
N PHE A 29 -9.97 -7.85 36.64
CA PHE A 29 -9.07 -8.39 37.64
C PHE A 29 -9.83 -9.25 38.67
N PRO A 30 -9.25 -10.37 39.13
CA PRO A 30 -7.91 -10.87 38.85
C PRO A 30 -7.73 -11.41 37.42
N LEU A 31 -6.70 -10.94 36.72
CA LEU A 31 -6.46 -11.28 35.32
C LEU A 31 -5.62 -12.56 35.22
N ALA A 32 -6.28 -13.69 34.96
CA ALA A 32 -5.62 -14.98 34.86
C ALA A 32 -4.75 -15.15 33.60
N ILE A 33 -3.57 -15.74 33.79
CA ILE A 33 -2.61 -16.18 32.78
C ILE A 33 -2.56 -17.71 32.79
N ILE A 34 -3.17 -18.32 31.78
CA ILE A 34 -3.27 -19.78 31.69
C ILE A 34 -1.88 -20.39 31.49
N GLY A 35 -1.44 -21.24 32.41
CA GLY A 35 -0.28 -22.12 32.24
C GLY A 35 -0.67 -23.39 31.48
N ASN A 36 -0.13 -23.61 30.28
CA ASN A 36 -0.44 -24.77 29.43
C ASN A 36 0.71 -25.79 29.34
N LYS A 37 1.70 -25.69 30.24
CA LYS A 37 2.89 -26.55 30.22
C LYS A 37 2.96 -27.45 31.46
N LYS A 38 3.27 -28.72 31.23
CA LYS A 38 3.55 -29.68 32.31
C LYS A 38 4.88 -29.30 33.01
N PRO A 39 4.99 -29.50 34.33
CA PRO A 39 6.25 -29.35 35.04
C PRO A 39 7.26 -30.42 34.61
N SER A 40 8.55 -30.11 34.74
CA SER A 40 9.63 -31.05 34.46
C SER A 40 9.61 -32.23 35.45
N LYS A 41 10.01 -33.41 34.98
CA LYS A 41 9.90 -34.67 35.75
C LYS A 41 11.03 -34.85 36.78
N SER A 42 12.10 -34.07 36.67
CA SER A 42 13.28 -34.10 37.53
C SER A 42 13.17 -33.09 38.69
N ILE A 43 13.51 -33.51 39.92
CA ILE A 43 13.39 -32.66 41.13
C ILE A 43 14.28 -31.39 41.04
N PRO A 44 15.57 -31.47 40.67
CA PRO A 44 16.43 -30.29 40.52
C PRO A 44 15.90 -29.27 39.50
N GLU A 45 15.44 -29.75 38.34
CA GLU A 45 14.91 -28.90 37.28
C GLU A 45 13.59 -28.25 37.70
N PHE A 46 12.70 -29.00 38.33
CA PHE A 46 11.44 -28.46 38.86
C PHE A 46 11.68 -27.37 39.92
N LYS A 47 12.62 -27.59 40.86
CA LYS A 47 12.99 -26.57 41.85
C LYS A 47 13.58 -25.33 41.21
N LYS A 48 14.44 -25.50 40.18
CA LYS A 48 15.02 -24.37 39.44
C LYS A 48 13.93 -23.55 38.74
N GLU A 49 13.05 -24.21 37.99
CA GLU A 49 11.91 -23.56 37.33
C GLU A 49 11.02 -22.80 38.33
N LEU A 50 10.78 -23.39 39.52
CA LEU A 50 9.92 -22.80 40.54
C LEU A 50 10.57 -21.57 41.18
N ASN A 51 11.86 -21.65 41.49
CA ASN A 51 12.62 -20.52 42.02
C ASN A 51 12.69 -19.37 41.03
N GLU A 52 12.89 -19.65 39.74
CA GLU A 52 12.83 -18.64 38.69
C GLU A 52 11.44 -18.00 38.64
N LEU A 53 10.37 -18.79 38.67
CA LEU A 53 9.00 -18.29 38.65
C LEU A 53 8.69 -17.38 39.85
N ILE A 54 9.13 -17.75 41.06
CA ILE A 54 8.94 -16.96 42.29
C ILE A 54 9.82 -15.70 42.30
N ALA A 55 11.05 -15.76 41.80
CA ALA A 55 11.95 -14.61 41.75
C ALA A 55 11.38 -13.43 40.94
N PHE A 56 10.48 -13.71 40.00
CA PHE A 56 9.79 -12.69 39.19
C PHE A 56 8.34 -12.42 39.62
N SER A 57 7.84 -13.04 40.70
CA SER A 57 6.47 -12.86 41.20
C SER A 57 6.33 -11.62 42.09
N LYS A 58 5.07 -11.25 42.34
CA LYS A 58 4.67 -10.16 43.24
C LYS A 58 5.26 -10.32 44.65
N GLU A 59 5.33 -11.54 45.17
CA GLU A 59 5.87 -11.81 46.52
C GLU A 59 7.34 -11.35 46.68
N LYS A 60 8.13 -11.39 45.60
CA LYS A 60 9.55 -10.98 45.64
C LYS A 60 9.77 -9.56 45.14
N LYS A 61 9.01 -9.12 44.14
CA LYS A 61 9.19 -7.81 43.51
C LYS A 61 8.30 -6.70 44.06
N GLY A 62 7.29 -7.05 44.86
CA GLY A 62 6.26 -6.13 45.37
C GLY A 62 5.20 -5.72 44.35
N PHE A 63 5.31 -6.18 43.10
CA PHE A 63 4.32 -5.96 42.03
C PHE A 63 4.39 -7.09 40.99
N GLY A 64 3.32 -7.26 40.23
CA GLY A 64 3.25 -8.19 39.09
C GLY A 64 2.35 -9.40 39.37
N TYR A 65 2.70 -10.56 38.85
CA TYR A 65 1.81 -11.73 38.96
C TYR A 65 1.93 -12.42 40.32
N SER A 66 0.80 -12.90 40.82
CA SER A 66 0.68 -13.80 41.96
C SER A 66 0.51 -15.24 41.47
N ILE A 67 0.87 -16.19 42.34
CA ILE A 67 0.82 -17.63 42.04
C ILE A 67 -0.02 -18.29 43.13
N THR A 68 -1.07 -19.01 42.76
CA THR A 68 -1.71 -19.95 43.68
C THR A 68 -1.10 -21.33 43.51
N TYR A 69 -1.01 -22.07 44.61
CA TYR A 69 -0.46 -23.42 44.62
C TYR A 69 -1.54 -24.45 44.92
N GLN A 70 -1.35 -25.66 44.40
CA GLN A 70 -2.15 -26.82 44.75
C GLN A 70 -1.20 -27.99 45.04
N GLU A 71 -1.39 -28.63 46.18
CA GLU A 71 -0.65 -29.85 46.51
C GLU A 71 -1.08 -30.98 45.59
N ARG A 72 -0.10 -31.65 44.97
CA ARG A 72 -0.34 -32.87 44.19
C ARG A 72 0.71 -33.92 44.53
N LYS A 73 0.23 -35.15 44.68
CA LYS A 73 1.09 -36.33 44.81
C LYS A 73 1.40 -36.87 43.41
N THR A 74 2.68 -36.93 43.07
CA THR A 74 3.15 -37.48 41.79
C THR A 74 4.03 -38.71 42.03
N LYS A 75 4.02 -39.66 41.09
CA LYS A 75 4.81 -40.91 41.20
C LYS A 75 6.33 -40.65 41.24
N THR A 76 6.80 -39.54 40.66
CA THR A 76 8.24 -39.22 40.50
C THR A 76 8.75 -38.13 41.43
N LEU A 77 7.92 -37.20 41.91
CA LEU A 77 8.35 -36.05 42.74
C LEU A 77 7.81 -36.10 44.18
N GLY A 78 6.98 -37.09 44.53
CA GLY A 78 6.28 -37.15 45.82
C GLY A 78 5.14 -36.13 45.91
N THR A 79 4.77 -35.74 47.13
CA THR A 79 3.84 -34.62 47.38
C THR A 79 4.58 -33.30 47.20
N GLN A 80 4.18 -32.49 46.22
CA GLN A 80 4.75 -31.18 45.96
C GLN A 80 3.64 -30.15 45.75
N SER A 81 3.90 -28.89 46.11
CA SER A 81 3.04 -27.75 45.82
C SER A 81 3.29 -27.27 44.39
N PHE A 82 2.34 -27.51 43.49
CA PHE A 82 2.45 -27.09 42.09
C PHE A 82 1.72 -25.77 41.86
N PRO A 83 2.27 -24.83 41.07
CA PRO A 83 1.53 -23.66 40.60
C PRO A 83 0.22 -24.08 39.90
N SER A 84 -0.92 -23.68 40.44
CA SER A 84 -2.25 -23.99 39.91
C SER A 84 -2.83 -22.87 39.06
N SER A 85 -2.57 -21.61 39.43
CA SER A 85 -2.97 -20.42 38.68
C SER A 85 -1.90 -19.33 38.80
N ILE A 86 -1.75 -18.56 37.73
CA ILE A 86 -0.93 -17.35 37.69
C ILE A 86 -1.86 -16.22 37.27
N TYR A 87 -1.89 -15.12 38.00
CA TYR A 87 -2.80 -14.01 37.71
C TYR A 87 -2.21 -12.70 38.17
N PHE A 88 -2.69 -11.60 37.60
CA PHE A 88 -2.46 -10.27 38.14
C PHE A 88 -3.63 -9.92 39.06
N GLU A 89 -3.36 -9.55 40.30
CA GLU A 89 -4.40 -9.20 41.28
C GLU A 89 -5.07 -7.86 40.97
N THR A 90 -4.27 -6.89 40.52
CA THR A 90 -4.72 -5.51 40.31
C THR A 90 -4.23 -4.97 38.97
N LYS A 91 -4.88 -3.91 38.49
CA LYS A 91 -4.40 -3.17 37.32
C LYS A 91 -2.98 -2.61 37.52
N GLN A 92 -2.66 -2.13 38.73
CA GLN A 92 -1.34 -1.59 39.04
C GLN A 92 -0.24 -2.66 38.90
N ASP A 93 -0.55 -3.90 39.30
CA ASP A 93 0.37 -5.02 39.12
C ASP A 93 0.63 -5.32 37.65
N PHE A 94 -0.42 -5.32 36.83
CA PHE A 94 -0.32 -5.58 35.39
C PHE A 94 0.45 -4.48 34.65
N GLU A 95 0.11 -3.22 34.91
CA GLU A 95 0.76 -2.07 34.27
C GLU A 95 2.24 -1.97 34.63
N LYS A 96 2.60 -2.10 35.92
CA LYS A 96 4.00 -2.10 36.37
C LYS A 96 4.81 -3.25 35.81
N TYR A 97 4.21 -4.43 35.72
CA TYR A 97 4.89 -5.61 35.18
C TYR A 97 5.23 -5.45 33.69
N LEU A 98 4.32 -4.86 32.91
CA LEU A 98 4.54 -4.59 31.49
C LEU A 98 5.30 -3.27 31.22
N LYS A 99 5.44 -2.40 32.23
CA LYS A 99 6.05 -1.06 32.16
C LYS A 99 5.28 -0.11 31.23
N ILE A 100 3.95 -0.14 31.33
CA ILE A 100 3.00 0.57 30.44
C ILE A 100 2.20 1.66 31.18
N GLU A 101 2.54 1.99 32.43
CA GLU A 101 1.76 2.93 33.27
C GLU A 101 1.60 4.31 32.61
N LYS A 102 2.67 4.82 31.98
CA LYS A 102 2.64 6.11 31.27
C LYS A 102 1.82 6.02 29.99
N GLU A 103 1.94 4.93 29.26
CA GLU A 103 1.23 4.70 28.00
C GLU A 103 -0.28 4.59 28.25
N VAL A 104 -0.70 3.84 29.27
CA VAL A 104 -2.12 3.69 29.64
C VAL A 104 -2.72 5.03 30.10
N LYS A 105 -1.97 5.82 30.88
CA LYS A 105 -2.43 7.17 31.27
C LYS A 105 -2.62 8.08 30.05
N GLN A 106 -1.68 8.07 29.11
CA GLN A 106 -1.80 8.83 27.88
C GLN A 106 -2.97 8.34 27.02
N PHE A 107 -3.13 7.02 26.89
CA PHE A 107 -4.26 6.42 26.19
C PHE A 107 -5.62 6.87 26.73
N ILE A 108 -5.80 6.89 28.06
CA ILE A 108 -7.04 7.38 28.69
C ILE A 108 -7.27 8.86 28.35
N THR A 109 -6.20 9.66 28.33
CA THR A 109 -6.27 11.09 28.01
C THR A 109 -6.66 11.29 26.54
N ASP A 110 -6.02 10.55 25.63
CA ASP A 110 -6.32 10.57 24.20
C ASP A 110 -7.75 10.10 23.94
N TYR A 111 -8.15 8.96 24.52
CA TYR A 111 -9.50 8.42 24.42
C TYR A 111 -10.56 9.44 24.83
N ASN A 112 -10.42 10.04 26.02
CA ASN A 112 -11.37 11.03 26.51
C ASN A 112 -11.40 12.27 25.60
N THR A 113 -10.24 12.73 25.14
CA THR A 113 -10.16 13.90 24.25
C THR A 113 -10.85 13.62 22.92
N ILE A 114 -10.58 12.48 22.30
CA ILE A 114 -11.17 12.09 21.01
C ILE A 114 -12.69 11.88 21.17
N SER A 115 -13.10 11.15 22.21
CA SER A 115 -14.51 10.84 22.49
C SER A 115 -15.35 12.10 22.75
N ASN A 116 -14.78 13.08 23.47
CA ASN A 116 -15.44 14.35 23.72
C ASN A 116 -15.59 15.21 22.45
N CYS A 117 -14.59 15.19 21.55
CA CYS A 117 -14.65 15.94 20.29
C CYS A 117 -15.57 15.27 19.25
N PHE A 118 -15.54 13.94 19.17
CA PHE A 118 -16.25 13.17 18.14
C PHE A 118 -16.88 11.90 18.75
N PRO A 119 -18.01 11.99 19.48
CA PRO A 119 -18.65 10.83 20.12
C PRO A 119 -18.98 9.69 19.15
N GLU A 120 -19.26 10.01 17.88
CA GLU A 120 -19.53 9.05 16.81
C GLU A 120 -18.40 8.04 16.56
N ILE A 121 -17.17 8.33 17.02
CA ILE A 121 -16.00 7.47 16.81
C ILE A 121 -15.80 6.41 17.91
N ASN A 122 -16.59 6.46 18.98
CA ASN A 122 -16.45 5.55 20.14
C ASN A 122 -16.39 4.06 19.75
N PRO A 123 -17.23 3.53 18.84
CA PRO A 123 -17.15 2.14 18.41
C PRO A 123 -15.80 1.78 17.75
N TRP A 124 -15.16 2.73 17.07
CA TRP A 124 -13.84 2.53 16.46
C TRP A 124 -12.73 2.56 17.50
N LEU A 125 -12.81 3.45 18.51
CA LEU A 125 -11.86 3.51 19.62
C LEU A 125 -11.85 2.19 20.41
N GLU A 126 -13.02 1.62 20.69
CA GLU A 126 -13.16 0.32 21.35
C GLU A 126 -12.53 -0.82 20.53
N LYS A 127 -12.73 -0.79 19.20
CA LYS A 127 -12.20 -1.85 18.33
C LYS A 127 -10.68 -1.75 18.10
N HIS A 128 -10.12 -0.54 18.13
CA HIS A 128 -8.75 -0.23 17.71
C HIS A 128 -7.89 0.56 18.73
N PRO A 129 -7.83 0.16 20.02
CA PRO A 129 -7.08 0.92 21.04
C PRO A 129 -5.57 1.00 20.76
N ASN A 130 -4.99 -0.03 20.12
CA ASN A 130 -3.57 -0.01 19.73
C ASN A 130 -3.26 1.12 18.72
N LYS A 131 -4.21 1.48 17.85
CA LYS A 131 -4.03 2.60 16.91
C LYS A 131 -4.10 3.95 17.61
N VAL A 132 -4.87 4.03 18.70
CA VAL A 132 -4.90 5.22 19.57
C VAL A 132 -3.53 5.46 20.18
N ILE A 133 -2.95 4.43 20.79
CA ILE A 133 -1.60 4.49 21.38
C ILE A 133 -0.53 4.82 20.33
N ALA A 134 -0.58 4.15 19.17
CA ALA A 134 0.39 4.38 18.10
C ALA A 134 0.41 5.83 17.59
N ASN A 135 -0.67 6.59 17.79
CA ASN A 135 -0.82 7.97 17.36
C ASN A 135 -0.90 8.98 18.53
N SER A 136 -0.52 8.60 19.76
CA SER A 136 -0.65 9.46 20.94
C SER A 136 -0.09 10.87 20.77
N ASN A 137 1.05 11.02 20.09
CA ASN A 137 1.68 12.33 19.87
C ASN A 137 1.04 13.16 18.73
N ASN A 138 0.15 12.55 17.93
CA ASN A 138 -0.41 13.14 16.72
C ASN A 138 -1.89 13.52 16.87
N TRP A 139 -2.57 13.09 17.93
CA TRP A 139 -4.02 13.29 18.08
C TRP A 139 -4.44 14.75 18.05
N THR A 140 -3.66 15.65 18.62
CA THR A 140 -3.94 17.10 18.55
C THR A 140 -4.14 17.59 17.11
N ASP A 141 -3.25 17.19 16.19
CA ASP A 141 -3.32 17.62 14.80
C ASP A 141 -4.31 16.77 13.98
N ILE A 142 -4.48 15.48 14.30
CA ILE A 142 -5.55 14.64 13.71
C ILE A 142 -6.91 15.27 13.99
N LEU A 143 -7.18 15.67 15.24
CA LEU A 143 -8.46 16.24 15.65
C LEU A 143 -8.72 17.59 14.98
N LYS A 144 -7.70 18.43 14.78
CA LYS A 144 -7.84 19.67 13.98
C LYS A 144 -8.30 19.39 12.55
N VAL A 145 -7.71 18.39 11.90
CA VAL A 145 -8.09 17.98 10.54
C VAL A 145 -9.53 17.46 10.54
N CYS A 146 -9.87 16.57 11.47
CA CYS A 146 -11.23 16.05 11.61
C CYS A 146 -12.26 17.15 11.85
N ASN A 147 -11.92 18.14 12.66
CA ASN A 147 -12.81 19.26 12.97
C ASN A 147 -13.10 20.10 11.72
N TYR A 148 -12.08 20.37 10.91
CA TYR A 148 -12.26 21.06 9.63
C TYR A 148 -13.19 20.28 8.69
N PHE A 149 -12.94 18.99 8.47
CA PHE A 149 -13.79 18.18 7.59
C PHE A 149 -15.23 18.03 8.11
N LYS A 150 -15.44 17.99 9.44
CA LYS A 150 -16.78 17.98 10.02
C LYS A 150 -17.55 19.27 9.71
N SER A 151 -16.86 20.41 9.68
CA SER A 151 -17.46 21.70 9.32
C SER A 151 -17.65 21.89 7.81
N ASP A 152 -16.71 21.40 7.00
CA ASP A 152 -16.67 21.54 5.56
C ASP A 152 -16.30 20.19 4.91
N PRO A 153 -17.28 19.29 4.73
CA PRO A 153 -17.02 17.93 4.29
C PRO A 153 -16.75 17.81 2.79
N LYS A 154 -16.94 18.89 2.02
CA LYS A 154 -16.73 18.96 0.57
C LYS A 154 -15.88 20.15 0.16
N PRO A 155 -14.64 20.24 0.65
CA PRO A 155 -13.82 21.44 0.51
C PRO A 155 -13.45 21.77 -0.94
N ASN A 156 -13.26 20.76 -1.80
CA ASN A 156 -12.82 20.95 -3.19
C ASN A 156 -11.51 21.79 -3.31
N LEU A 157 -10.60 21.57 -2.36
CA LEU A 157 -9.29 22.21 -2.24
C LEU A 157 -8.18 21.17 -2.30
N TYR A 158 -6.97 21.57 -2.69
CA TYR A 158 -5.77 20.75 -2.48
C TYR A 158 -5.44 20.70 -0.99
N ILE A 159 -4.76 19.64 -0.53
CA ILE A 159 -4.36 19.50 0.88
C ILE A 159 -3.59 20.74 1.39
N ARG A 160 -2.79 21.37 0.52
CA ARG A 160 -2.02 22.57 0.86
C ARG A 160 -2.85 23.85 0.99
N GLU A 161 -4.03 23.88 0.38
CA GLU A 161 -4.95 25.01 0.43
C GLU A 161 -5.89 24.93 1.63
N LEU A 162 -5.91 23.80 2.36
CA LEU A 162 -6.78 23.62 3.51
C LEU A 162 -6.45 24.66 4.60
N PRO A 163 -7.43 25.44 5.09
CA PRO A 163 -7.24 26.46 6.10
C PRO A 163 -7.15 25.85 7.52
N ILE A 164 -6.22 24.91 7.69
CA ILE A 164 -5.99 24.17 8.93
C ILE A 164 -4.61 24.57 9.45
N SER A 165 -4.49 24.86 10.75
CA SER A 165 -3.20 25.11 11.42
C SER A 165 -2.41 23.81 11.64
N VAL A 166 -2.20 23.05 10.56
CA VAL A 166 -1.48 21.77 10.48
C VAL A 166 -0.68 21.77 9.18
N HIS A 167 0.59 21.35 9.23
CA HIS A 167 1.44 21.32 8.05
C HIS A 167 0.93 20.27 7.03
N THR A 168 0.93 20.57 5.73
CA THR A 168 0.44 19.67 4.67
C THR A 168 1.05 18.26 4.74
N LYS A 169 2.37 18.16 4.95
CA LYS A 169 3.08 16.87 5.16
C LYS A 169 2.50 16.01 6.28
N PHE A 170 1.90 16.61 7.31
CA PHE A 170 1.24 15.85 8.36
C PHE A 170 0.05 15.08 7.81
N ILE A 171 -0.82 15.74 7.03
CA ILE A 171 -1.98 15.09 6.43
C ILE A 171 -1.52 13.99 5.47
N GLU A 172 -0.55 14.28 4.61
CA GLU A 172 0.03 13.33 3.65
C GLU A 172 0.61 12.07 4.34
N ASN A 173 1.35 12.25 5.44
CA ASN A 173 1.98 11.14 6.17
C ASN A 173 0.99 10.35 7.04
N ASN A 174 -0.16 10.94 7.41
CA ASN A 174 -1.16 10.33 8.31
C ASN A 174 -2.46 9.97 7.59
N THR A 175 -2.46 9.87 6.26
CA THR A 175 -3.65 9.53 5.45
C THR A 175 -4.33 8.23 5.88
N SER A 176 -3.59 7.23 6.35
CA SER A 176 -4.13 5.94 6.79
C SER A 176 -5.07 6.09 8.00
N ILE A 177 -4.60 6.74 9.07
CA ILE A 177 -5.41 6.96 10.28
C ILE A 177 -6.52 7.97 10.01
N LEU A 178 -6.22 9.06 9.29
CA LEU A 178 -7.22 10.06 8.92
C LEU A 178 -8.35 9.43 8.09
N LYS A 179 -8.03 8.50 7.19
CA LYS A 179 -9.04 7.80 6.40
C LYS A 179 -10.03 7.03 7.27
N GLU A 180 -9.53 6.23 8.22
CA GLU A 180 -10.40 5.44 9.09
C GLU A 180 -11.30 6.30 9.97
N VAL A 181 -10.75 7.40 10.49
CA VAL A 181 -11.46 8.32 11.38
C VAL A 181 -12.49 9.15 10.61
N LEU A 182 -12.10 9.75 9.48
CA LEU A 182 -12.98 10.58 8.64
C LEU A 182 -14.11 9.77 7.99
N ASP A 183 -13.86 8.49 7.65
CA ASP A 183 -14.91 7.57 7.16
C ASP A 183 -16.10 7.42 8.12
N ILE A 184 -15.88 7.71 9.40
CA ILE A 184 -16.91 7.68 10.44
C ILE A 184 -17.47 9.09 10.66
N ILE A 185 -16.60 10.08 10.85
CA ILE A 185 -16.99 11.45 11.24
C ILE A 185 -17.83 12.14 10.15
N ILE A 186 -17.48 11.93 8.87
CA ILE A 186 -18.16 12.56 7.73
C ILE A 186 -18.78 11.53 6.78
N GLU A 187 -19.19 10.37 7.32
CA GLU A 187 -19.69 9.21 6.59
C GLU A 187 -20.59 9.55 5.39
N PRO A 188 -21.62 10.42 5.51
CA PRO A 188 -22.54 10.73 4.42
C PRO A 188 -21.89 11.43 3.21
N PHE A 189 -20.70 11.98 3.40
CA PHE A 189 -19.97 12.74 2.39
C PHE A 189 -18.75 11.99 1.83
N THR A 190 -18.50 10.76 2.28
CA THR A 190 -17.34 9.97 1.86
C THR A 190 -17.59 9.18 0.59
N ASN A 191 -16.64 9.21 -0.35
CA ASN A 191 -16.69 8.39 -1.57
C ASN A 191 -16.01 7.04 -1.33
N LYS A 192 -16.73 6.10 -0.71
CA LYS A 192 -16.16 4.84 -0.21
C LYS A 192 -15.59 3.92 -1.30
N ASP A 193 -16.00 4.10 -2.54
CA ASP A 193 -15.49 3.40 -3.73
C ASP A 193 -14.09 3.89 -4.15
N LYS A 194 -13.66 5.07 -3.69
CA LYS A 194 -12.36 5.65 -4.04
C LYS A 194 -11.28 5.20 -3.04
N THR A 195 -10.16 4.75 -3.60
CA THR A 195 -8.96 4.35 -2.84
C THR A 195 -8.06 5.54 -2.50
N ILE A 196 -7.93 6.50 -3.43
CA ILE A 196 -7.15 7.73 -3.28
C ILE A 196 -7.79 8.63 -2.22
N PHE A 197 -6.98 9.04 -1.22
CA PHE A 197 -7.44 9.82 -0.06
C PHE A 197 -8.18 11.08 -0.48
N GLU A 198 -7.61 11.84 -1.40
CA GLU A 198 -8.15 13.11 -1.87
C GLU A 198 -9.51 12.91 -2.53
N LYS A 199 -9.64 11.92 -3.42
CA LYS A 199 -10.92 11.59 -4.08
C LYS A 199 -11.96 11.11 -3.08
N ARG A 200 -11.54 10.38 -2.05
CA ARG A 200 -12.43 9.84 -1.01
C ARG A 200 -13.07 10.94 -0.16
N PHE A 201 -12.31 12.00 0.13
CA PHE A 201 -12.74 13.10 1.01
C PHE A 201 -12.97 14.43 0.26
N ASN A 202 -13.35 14.37 -1.02
CA ASN A 202 -13.75 15.53 -1.82
C ASN A 202 -12.68 16.65 -1.91
N LEU A 203 -11.41 16.26 -1.91
CA LEU A 203 -10.28 17.15 -2.13
C LEU A 203 -9.88 17.16 -3.61
N LYS A 204 -9.25 18.25 -4.04
CA LYS A 204 -8.51 18.26 -5.30
C LYS A 204 -7.24 17.42 -5.14
N TYR A 205 -6.90 16.71 -6.20
CA TYR A 205 -5.69 15.91 -6.28
C TYR A 205 -4.91 16.30 -7.53
N SER A 206 -3.59 16.17 -7.46
CA SER A 206 -2.76 16.35 -8.64
C SER A 206 -3.01 15.19 -9.60
N GLN A 207 -3.62 15.48 -10.74
CA GLN A 207 -3.88 14.45 -11.73
C GLN A 207 -2.55 13.96 -12.34
N PRO A 208 -2.46 12.67 -12.70
CA PRO A 208 -1.31 12.19 -13.45
C PRO A 208 -1.21 12.99 -14.75
N LEU A 209 0.00 13.44 -15.06
CA LEU A 209 0.31 14.09 -16.32
C LEU A 209 0.56 13.02 -17.38
N ILE A 210 -0.02 13.23 -18.56
CA ILE A 210 0.25 12.46 -19.76
C ILE A 210 1.10 13.35 -20.66
N ARG A 211 2.30 12.86 -20.96
CA ARG A 211 3.20 13.49 -21.92
C ARG A 211 3.00 12.85 -23.28
N PHE A 212 2.98 13.65 -24.33
CA PHE A 212 2.94 13.18 -25.69
C PHE A 212 3.70 14.14 -26.62
N LYS A 213 4.19 13.62 -27.74
CA LYS A 213 4.81 14.37 -28.81
C LYS A 213 4.00 14.29 -30.09
N ILE A 214 3.79 15.41 -30.78
CA ILE A 214 3.11 15.49 -32.07
C ILE A 214 4.15 15.31 -33.17
N LEU A 215 3.98 14.31 -34.03
CA LEU A 215 4.88 14.07 -35.17
C LEU A 215 4.44 14.79 -36.44
N ASP A 216 3.18 15.22 -36.49
CA ASP A 216 2.62 16.00 -37.61
C ASP A 216 2.90 17.50 -37.42
N SER A 217 3.76 18.05 -38.29
CA SER A 217 4.14 19.46 -38.25
C SER A 217 2.98 20.42 -38.59
N LYS A 218 1.95 19.99 -39.33
CA LYS A 218 0.74 20.78 -39.61
C LYS A 218 -0.14 20.87 -38.37
N ILE A 219 -0.39 19.74 -37.68
CA ILE A 219 -1.16 19.71 -36.42
C ILE A 219 -0.45 20.55 -35.36
N SER A 220 0.85 20.36 -35.19
CA SER A 220 1.66 21.16 -34.25
C SER A 220 1.53 22.66 -34.52
N LYS A 221 1.68 23.10 -35.78
CA LYS A 221 1.58 24.53 -36.14
C LYS A 221 0.17 25.09 -35.96
N ASN A 222 -0.85 24.38 -36.44
CA ASN A 222 -2.23 24.90 -36.47
C ASN A 222 -2.90 24.88 -35.10
N ASP A 223 -2.72 23.80 -34.34
CA ASP A 223 -3.46 23.57 -33.09
C ASP A 223 -2.63 23.90 -31.84
N PHE A 224 -1.30 23.91 -31.96
CA PHE A 224 -0.37 24.08 -30.82
C PHE A 224 0.70 25.15 -31.03
N SER A 225 0.55 26.05 -32.01
CA SER A 225 1.49 27.15 -32.28
C SER A 225 2.95 26.69 -32.50
N GLY A 226 3.13 25.48 -33.04
CA GLY A 226 4.44 24.87 -33.30
C GLY A 226 5.02 24.09 -32.12
N ILE A 227 4.36 24.06 -30.95
CA ILE A 227 4.76 23.23 -29.83
C ILE A 227 4.39 21.78 -30.14
N ASN A 228 5.39 20.91 -30.12
CA ASN A 228 5.20 19.49 -30.42
C ASN A 228 5.46 18.55 -29.23
N ASP A 229 6.05 18.97 -28.12
CA ASP A 229 6.27 18.14 -26.92
C ASP A 229 5.50 18.73 -25.74
N ILE A 230 4.48 18.00 -25.28
CA ILE A 230 3.44 18.55 -24.40
C ILE A 230 3.19 17.57 -23.26
N SER A 231 3.00 18.10 -22.04
CA SER A 231 2.49 17.34 -20.89
C SER A 231 1.22 18.00 -20.35
N VAL A 232 0.12 17.26 -20.31
CA VAL A 232 -1.17 17.75 -19.80
C VAL A 232 -1.75 16.81 -18.73
N PRO A 233 -2.57 17.31 -17.79
CA PRO A 233 -3.38 16.48 -16.90
C PRO A 233 -4.24 15.45 -17.67
N ALA A 234 -4.42 14.26 -17.09
CA ALA A 234 -5.14 13.17 -17.75
C ALA A 234 -6.55 13.55 -18.21
N ASN A 235 -7.29 14.38 -17.46
CA ASN A 235 -8.61 14.83 -17.91
C ASN A 235 -8.56 15.69 -19.18
N GLN A 236 -7.55 16.55 -19.33
CA GLN A 236 -7.36 17.36 -20.53
C GLN A 236 -6.95 16.48 -21.71
N PHE A 237 -6.07 15.50 -21.48
CA PHE A 237 -5.69 14.52 -22.49
C PHE A 237 -6.91 13.73 -23.02
N ASN A 238 -7.79 13.28 -22.11
CA ASN A 238 -8.99 12.53 -22.48
C ASN A 238 -9.98 13.37 -23.30
N ALA A 239 -9.92 14.70 -23.18
CA ALA A 239 -10.76 15.64 -23.91
C ALA A 239 -10.12 16.15 -25.21
N LEU A 240 -8.92 15.68 -25.58
CA LEU A 240 -8.27 16.06 -26.83
C LEU A 240 -9.13 15.66 -28.03
N ASN A 241 -9.25 16.59 -28.98
CA ASN A 241 -9.96 16.39 -30.24
C ASN A 241 -9.05 16.84 -31.38
N LEU A 242 -8.19 15.94 -31.84
CA LEU A 242 -7.25 16.15 -32.92
C LEU A 242 -7.58 15.21 -34.07
N ASN A 243 -7.35 15.67 -35.30
CA ASN A 243 -7.52 14.84 -36.50
C ASN A 243 -6.34 13.88 -36.66
N LEU A 244 -6.32 12.83 -35.84
CA LEU A 244 -5.29 11.79 -35.83
C LEU A 244 -5.78 10.52 -36.51
N GLU A 245 -4.84 9.70 -36.99
CA GLU A 245 -5.09 8.35 -37.51
C GLU A 245 -4.29 7.31 -36.73
N LYS A 246 -3.11 7.68 -36.21
CA LYS A 246 -2.16 6.76 -35.57
C LYS A 246 -1.61 7.33 -34.25
N VAL A 247 -1.41 6.43 -33.29
CA VAL A 247 -0.78 6.73 -31.99
C VAL A 247 0.27 5.68 -31.70
N ILE A 248 1.47 6.13 -31.34
CA ILE A 248 2.55 5.26 -30.89
C ILE A 248 2.67 5.42 -29.37
N VAL A 249 2.55 4.34 -28.62
CA VAL A 249 2.68 4.35 -27.15
C VAL A 249 4.00 3.69 -26.78
N VAL A 250 4.89 4.45 -26.15
CA VAL A 250 6.23 3.99 -25.76
C VAL A 250 6.33 3.87 -24.25
N GLU A 251 6.84 2.76 -23.71
CA GLU A 251 6.84 2.48 -22.27
C GLU A 251 7.87 3.28 -21.45
N ASN A 252 9.12 3.39 -21.92
CA ASN A 252 10.24 3.88 -21.12
C ASN A 252 10.42 5.41 -21.24
N LYS A 253 10.78 6.07 -20.12
CA LYS A 253 11.06 7.52 -20.07
C LYS A 253 12.42 7.90 -20.65
N THR A 254 13.42 7.03 -20.64
CA THR A 254 14.75 7.33 -21.21
C THR A 254 14.67 7.38 -22.75
N ASN A 255 13.78 6.58 -23.35
CA ASN A 255 13.42 6.62 -24.77
C ASN A 255 12.89 7.98 -25.25
N LEU A 256 12.55 8.87 -24.34
CA LEU A 256 12.11 10.22 -24.65
C LEU A 256 13.17 11.02 -25.42
N HIS A 257 14.45 10.87 -25.06
CA HIS A 257 15.53 11.55 -25.77
C HIS A 257 15.96 10.80 -27.03
N THR A 258 15.89 9.47 -27.04
CA THR A 258 16.45 8.69 -28.16
C THR A 258 15.43 8.39 -29.25
N ILE A 259 14.16 8.11 -28.94
CA ILE A 259 13.13 7.72 -29.90
C ILE A 259 12.25 8.91 -30.31
N ALA A 260 11.74 9.69 -29.36
CA ALA A 260 10.86 10.80 -29.75
C ALA A 260 11.59 11.96 -30.43
N LEU A 261 12.90 12.14 -30.23
CA LEU A 261 13.69 13.12 -31.00
C LEU A 261 14.06 12.63 -32.40
N THR A 262 13.87 11.35 -32.72
CA THR A 262 14.45 10.72 -33.93
C THR A 262 13.43 10.02 -34.82
N LEU A 263 12.21 9.79 -34.32
CA LEU A 263 11.08 9.41 -35.15
C LEU A 263 10.88 10.49 -36.23
N PRO A 264 10.70 10.09 -37.49
CA PRO A 264 10.48 11.04 -38.58
C PRO A 264 9.16 11.79 -38.39
N GLU A 265 9.00 12.90 -39.12
CA GLU A 265 7.69 13.53 -39.24
C GLU A 265 6.71 12.54 -39.86
N MET A 266 5.54 12.40 -39.25
CA MET A 266 4.49 11.48 -39.67
C MET A 266 3.16 12.22 -39.62
N GLU A 267 2.42 12.21 -40.73
CA GLU A 267 1.11 12.84 -40.78
C GLU A 267 0.14 12.16 -39.79
N LYS A 268 -0.73 12.97 -39.18
CA LYS A 268 -1.80 12.56 -38.27
C LYS A 268 -1.38 11.58 -37.15
N THR A 269 -0.13 11.72 -36.69
CA THR A 269 0.47 10.80 -35.72
C THR A 269 0.98 11.52 -34.48
N ILE A 270 0.76 10.92 -33.31
CA ILE A 270 1.40 11.33 -32.06
C ILE A 270 2.11 10.15 -31.39
N VAL A 271 3.05 10.47 -30.50
CA VAL A 271 3.74 9.53 -29.62
C VAL A 271 3.34 9.83 -28.19
N ILE A 272 2.73 8.88 -27.49
CA ILE A 272 2.42 8.98 -26.06
C ILE A 272 3.53 8.31 -25.26
N PHE A 273 4.00 8.99 -24.24
CA PHE A 273 4.97 8.43 -23.31
C PHE A 273 4.24 7.73 -22.17
N GLY A 274 4.19 6.40 -22.26
CA GLY A 274 3.93 5.52 -21.13
C GLY A 274 5.04 5.67 -20.08
N SER A 275 4.77 5.21 -18.88
CA SER A 275 5.79 5.09 -17.83
C SER A 275 5.51 3.79 -17.11
N GLY A 276 5.67 2.67 -17.83
CA GLY A 276 5.23 1.34 -17.40
C GLY A 276 3.71 1.24 -17.25
N PHE A 277 3.25 0.63 -16.16
CA PHE A 277 1.84 0.38 -15.81
C PHE A 277 0.92 1.62 -15.73
N LYS A 278 1.44 2.84 -15.93
CA LYS A 278 0.65 4.08 -16.03
C LYS A 278 -0.25 4.16 -17.27
N VAL A 279 -0.24 3.13 -18.11
CA VAL A 279 -1.22 2.91 -19.19
C VAL A 279 -2.66 3.05 -18.71
N GLU A 280 -2.96 2.71 -17.45
CA GLU A 280 -4.30 2.92 -16.87
C GLU A 280 -4.81 4.37 -16.99
N ASN A 281 -3.91 5.36 -17.08
CA ASN A 281 -4.28 6.77 -17.26
C ASN A 281 -4.88 7.04 -18.65
N LEU A 282 -4.58 6.20 -19.64
CA LEU A 282 -5.11 6.30 -21.00
C LEU A 282 -6.49 5.67 -21.12
N LYS A 283 -6.93 4.84 -20.17
CA LYS A 283 -8.19 4.07 -20.25
C LYS A 283 -9.42 4.93 -20.59
N ASN A 284 -9.45 6.17 -20.11
CA ASN A 284 -10.59 7.07 -20.29
C ASN A 284 -10.45 7.98 -21.52
N ALA A 285 -9.39 7.85 -22.32
CA ALA A 285 -9.20 8.59 -23.57
C ALA A 285 -9.96 7.87 -24.70
N GLU A 286 -11.27 8.03 -24.75
CA GLU A 286 -12.14 7.32 -25.69
C GLU A 286 -11.80 7.56 -27.17
N TRP A 287 -11.18 8.70 -27.48
CA TRP A 287 -10.77 9.04 -28.84
C TRP A 287 -9.71 8.08 -29.39
N LEU A 288 -8.93 7.41 -28.53
CA LEU A 288 -7.96 6.39 -28.94
C LEU A 288 -8.63 5.16 -29.59
N ASN A 289 -9.89 4.87 -29.27
CA ASN A 289 -10.63 3.72 -29.82
C ASN A 289 -10.76 3.74 -31.36
N LYS A 290 -10.68 4.93 -31.96
CA LYS A 290 -10.86 5.12 -33.40
C LYS A 290 -9.54 5.10 -34.17
N LEU A 291 -8.41 5.04 -33.46
CA LEU A 291 -7.08 5.19 -34.03
C LEU A 291 -6.35 3.85 -34.08
N GLU A 292 -5.40 3.76 -35.01
CA GLU A 292 -4.38 2.72 -34.97
C GLU A 292 -3.43 2.99 -33.79
N ILE A 293 -3.26 2.00 -32.91
CA ILE A 293 -2.37 2.11 -31.75
C ILE A 293 -1.21 1.13 -31.92
N LEU A 294 0.00 1.65 -31.99
CA LEU A 294 1.25 0.89 -31.96
C LEU A 294 1.84 0.97 -30.56
N TYR A 295 1.82 -0.13 -29.81
CA TYR A 295 2.47 -0.23 -28.51
C TYR A 295 3.88 -0.75 -28.67
N TRP A 296 4.85 0.00 -28.16
CA TRP A 296 6.23 -0.41 -28.06
C TRP A 296 6.63 -0.41 -26.59
N GLY A 297 6.86 -1.59 -26.03
CA GLY A 297 7.41 -1.78 -24.68
C GLY A 297 8.74 -2.52 -24.71
N ASP A 298 9.32 -2.74 -23.54
CA ASP A 298 10.47 -3.63 -23.40
C ASP A 298 10.07 -5.07 -23.77
N LEU A 299 11.01 -5.80 -24.37
CA LEU A 299 10.85 -7.22 -24.68
C LEU A 299 11.16 -8.04 -23.42
N ASP A 300 10.27 -7.91 -22.44
CA ASP A 300 10.29 -8.66 -21.18
C ASP A 300 8.87 -9.10 -20.76
N VAL A 301 8.79 -9.77 -19.60
CA VAL A 301 7.50 -10.25 -19.06
C VAL A 301 6.53 -9.11 -18.77
N GLN A 302 7.02 -7.97 -18.26
CA GLN A 302 6.20 -6.82 -17.87
C GLN A 302 5.69 -6.04 -19.09
N GLY A 303 6.53 -5.86 -20.11
CA GLY A 303 6.15 -5.19 -21.36
C GLY A 303 4.97 -5.89 -22.06
N PHE A 304 4.96 -7.24 -22.08
CA PHE A 304 3.83 -8.01 -22.60
C PHE A 304 2.58 -7.97 -21.69
N GLU A 305 2.76 -7.88 -20.38
CA GLU A 305 1.64 -7.67 -19.44
C GLU A 305 0.97 -6.31 -19.65
N ILE A 306 1.77 -5.26 -19.86
CA ILE A 306 1.27 -3.92 -20.18
C ILE A 306 0.61 -3.89 -21.55
N LEU A 307 1.17 -4.55 -22.57
CA LEU A 307 0.52 -4.72 -23.88
C LEU A 307 -0.85 -5.39 -23.75
N SER A 308 -0.94 -6.46 -22.94
CA SER A 308 -2.20 -7.15 -22.67
C SER A 308 -3.20 -6.23 -21.95
N GLN A 309 -2.74 -5.41 -21.01
CA GLN A 309 -3.56 -4.40 -20.33
C GLN A 309 -4.04 -3.31 -21.30
N MET A 310 -3.17 -2.83 -22.19
CA MET A 310 -3.52 -1.91 -23.27
C MET A 310 -4.63 -2.48 -24.13
N ARG A 311 -4.50 -3.72 -24.59
CA ARG A 311 -5.51 -4.40 -25.42
C ARG A 311 -6.83 -4.65 -24.70
N ASN A 312 -6.82 -4.76 -23.38
CA ASN A 312 -8.05 -4.82 -22.60
C ASN A 312 -8.84 -3.50 -22.66
N TYR A 313 -8.17 -2.37 -22.83
CA TYR A 313 -8.82 -1.06 -23.01
C TYR A 313 -9.06 -0.73 -24.50
N PHE A 314 -8.10 -1.06 -25.36
CA PHE A 314 -8.05 -0.74 -26.79
C PHE A 314 -7.69 -1.99 -27.60
N PRO A 315 -8.67 -2.84 -27.96
CA PRO A 315 -8.43 -4.14 -28.61
C PRO A 315 -7.67 -4.07 -29.94
N GLN A 316 -7.72 -2.93 -30.63
CA GLN A 316 -7.03 -2.68 -31.91
C GLN A 316 -5.51 -2.42 -31.76
N THR A 317 -4.98 -2.41 -30.54
CA THR A 317 -3.55 -2.17 -30.28
C THR A 317 -2.67 -3.27 -30.88
N LYS A 318 -1.71 -2.88 -31.71
CA LYS A 318 -0.66 -3.75 -32.27
C LYS A 318 0.64 -3.56 -31.50
N SER A 319 1.43 -4.62 -31.38
CA SER A 319 2.78 -4.53 -30.81
C SER A 319 3.77 -4.12 -31.90
N PHE A 320 4.68 -3.22 -31.59
CA PHE A 320 5.73 -2.76 -32.50
C PHE A 320 7.10 -3.20 -31.97
N LEU A 321 7.89 -3.89 -32.82
CA LEU A 321 9.22 -4.45 -32.48
C LEU A 321 9.26 -5.36 -31.25
N MET A 322 8.14 -6.02 -30.94
CA MET A 322 8.02 -6.98 -29.83
C MET A 322 7.86 -8.43 -30.35
N ASP A 323 8.67 -8.79 -31.33
CA ASP A 323 8.65 -10.10 -31.98
C ASP A 323 9.96 -10.87 -31.76
N GLU A 324 9.96 -12.15 -32.15
CA GLU A 324 11.11 -13.03 -31.97
C GLU A 324 12.30 -12.68 -32.89
N ILE A 325 12.07 -12.08 -34.05
CA ILE A 325 13.13 -11.64 -34.97
C ILE A 325 13.90 -10.49 -34.32
N THR A 326 13.17 -9.49 -33.80
CA THR A 326 13.75 -8.37 -33.07
C THR A 326 14.51 -8.85 -31.84
N PHE A 327 13.92 -9.75 -31.04
CA PHE A 327 14.58 -10.30 -29.85
C PHE A 327 15.89 -11.02 -30.19
N ASN A 328 15.87 -11.96 -31.13
CA ASN A 328 17.06 -12.75 -31.46
C ASN A 328 18.19 -11.89 -32.06
N LYS A 329 17.87 -10.75 -32.67
CA LYS A 329 18.85 -9.87 -33.32
C LYS A 329 19.61 -8.97 -32.34
N PHE A 330 18.96 -8.53 -31.26
CA PHE A 330 19.51 -7.51 -30.35
C PHE A 330 19.62 -7.94 -28.89
N PHE A 331 19.23 -9.16 -28.56
CA PHE A 331 19.34 -9.65 -27.18
C PHE A 331 20.81 -9.84 -26.75
N GLU A 332 21.17 -9.27 -25.59
CA GLU A 332 22.53 -9.26 -25.05
C GLU A 332 22.66 -9.99 -23.70
N ASN A 333 21.86 -11.04 -23.47
CA ASN A 333 21.86 -11.83 -22.22
C ASN A 333 21.48 -11.06 -20.94
N ASP A 334 20.65 -10.01 -21.05
CA ASP A 334 20.14 -9.32 -19.86
C ASP A 334 19.00 -10.09 -19.18
N ASN A 335 18.89 -9.90 -17.86
CA ASN A 335 17.85 -10.49 -17.05
C ASN A 335 16.71 -9.51 -16.76
N GLY A 336 15.48 -10.00 -16.81
CA GLY A 336 14.28 -9.27 -16.47
C GLY A 336 13.88 -9.40 -14.99
N THR A 337 12.70 -8.88 -14.69
CA THR A 337 12.05 -9.06 -13.38
C THR A 337 11.04 -10.20 -13.45
N LEU A 338 11.11 -11.12 -12.49
CA LEU A 338 10.14 -12.20 -12.38
C LEU A 338 8.74 -11.63 -12.12
N SER A 339 7.75 -12.11 -12.87
CA SER A 339 6.35 -11.79 -12.64
C SER A 339 5.60 -12.99 -12.05
N ASN A 340 4.75 -12.71 -11.07
CA ASN A 340 3.84 -13.68 -10.45
C ASN A 340 2.45 -13.70 -11.13
N VAL A 341 2.28 -13.00 -12.26
CA VAL A 341 1.00 -12.98 -12.98
C VAL A 341 0.79 -14.33 -13.67
N ASN A 342 -0.30 -15.00 -13.27
CA ASN A 342 -0.76 -16.29 -13.80
C ASN A 342 -2.05 -16.17 -14.63
N SER A 343 -2.51 -14.95 -14.92
CA SER A 343 -3.73 -14.71 -15.70
C SER A 343 -3.47 -14.84 -17.21
N PRO A 344 -4.47 -15.28 -18.00
CA PRO A 344 -4.33 -15.34 -19.44
C PRO A 344 -4.16 -13.93 -20.02
N LEU A 345 -3.11 -13.74 -20.82
CA LEU A 345 -2.81 -12.46 -21.46
C LEU A 345 -3.46 -12.38 -22.86
N ASN A 346 -3.90 -11.18 -23.23
CA ASN A 346 -4.47 -10.81 -24.54
C ASN A 346 -3.38 -10.66 -25.60
N LEU A 347 -2.57 -11.71 -25.77
CA LEU A 347 -1.45 -11.78 -26.69
C LEU A 347 -1.79 -12.61 -27.94
N THR A 348 -1.21 -12.23 -29.07
CA THR A 348 -1.29 -13.00 -30.32
C THR A 348 -0.49 -14.30 -30.20
N LYS A 349 -0.65 -15.23 -31.15
CA LYS A 349 0.10 -16.49 -31.14
C LYS A 349 1.61 -16.26 -31.21
N ILE A 350 2.05 -15.28 -31.99
CA ILE A 350 3.46 -14.93 -32.18
C ILE A 350 4.02 -14.36 -30.86
N GLU A 351 3.33 -13.38 -30.27
CA GLU A 351 3.74 -12.78 -28.99
C GLU A 351 3.75 -13.78 -27.83
N LYS A 352 2.81 -14.74 -27.80
CA LYS A 352 2.80 -15.79 -26.78
C LYS A 352 4.05 -16.67 -26.83
N SER A 353 4.58 -16.92 -28.03
CA SER A 353 5.81 -17.70 -28.21
C SER A 353 6.99 -17.02 -27.54
N ILE A 354 7.21 -15.73 -27.87
CA ILE A 354 8.31 -14.96 -27.30
C ILE A 354 8.10 -14.67 -25.80
N TYR A 355 6.87 -14.37 -25.37
CA TYR A 355 6.55 -14.19 -23.95
C TYR A 355 6.93 -15.41 -23.11
N LYS A 356 6.61 -16.62 -23.59
CA LYS A 356 6.98 -17.87 -22.90
C LYS A 356 8.50 -18.01 -22.80
N LYS A 357 9.22 -17.79 -23.89
CA LYS A 357 10.69 -17.86 -23.96
C LYS A 357 11.35 -16.89 -22.97
N VAL A 358 10.87 -15.65 -22.95
CA VAL A 358 11.35 -14.58 -22.05
C VAL A 358 11.02 -14.91 -20.58
N LYS A 359 9.81 -15.42 -20.29
CA LYS A 359 9.38 -15.78 -18.94
C LYS A 359 10.15 -16.96 -18.35
N GLU A 360 10.39 -18.01 -19.15
CA GLU A 360 11.10 -19.21 -18.71
C GLU A 360 12.57 -18.94 -18.37
N ASN A 361 13.21 -18.07 -19.15
CA ASN A 361 14.63 -17.76 -18.99
C ASN A 361 14.88 -16.47 -18.18
N ASN A 362 13.81 -15.78 -17.77
CA ASN A 362 13.86 -14.46 -17.14
C ASN A 362 14.71 -13.46 -17.94
N TRP A 363 14.55 -13.43 -19.26
CA TRP A 363 15.29 -12.54 -20.15
C TRP A 363 14.62 -11.18 -20.30
N ARG A 364 15.39 -10.17 -20.69
CA ARG A 364 14.89 -8.83 -21.01
C ARG A 364 15.69 -8.27 -22.17
N LEU A 365 15.01 -7.62 -23.10
CA LEU A 365 15.62 -6.75 -24.08
C LEU A 365 14.99 -5.36 -23.92
N GLU A 366 15.79 -4.41 -23.41
CA GLU A 366 15.37 -3.02 -23.28
C GLU A 366 15.24 -2.37 -24.66
N GLN A 367 14.22 -1.52 -24.84
CA GLN A 367 13.98 -0.79 -26.09
C GLN A 367 15.20 0.01 -26.56
N GLU A 368 15.97 0.56 -25.62
CA GLU A 368 17.16 1.39 -25.88
C GLU A 368 18.27 0.64 -26.62
N LYS A 369 18.28 -0.69 -26.55
CA LYS A 369 19.27 -1.54 -27.22
C LYS A 369 18.96 -1.77 -28.71
N ILE A 370 17.75 -1.43 -29.15
CA ILE A 370 17.36 -1.57 -30.55
C ILE A 370 17.88 -0.34 -31.33
N PRO A 371 18.76 -0.52 -32.33
CA PRO A 371 19.31 0.58 -33.10
C PRO A 371 18.24 1.39 -33.83
N LEU A 372 18.41 2.70 -33.83
CA LEU A 372 17.47 3.64 -34.42
C LEU A 372 17.14 3.38 -35.90
N GLU A 373 18.14 3.00 -36.70
CA GLU A 373 17.92 2.72 -38.13
C GLU A 373 16.96 1.54 -38.32
N TYR A 374 17.07 0.51 -37.49
CA TYR A 374 16.13 -0.61 -37.51
C TYR A 374 14.70 -0.16 -37.14
N VAL A 375 14.57 0.77 -36.20
CA VAL A 375 13.26 1.34 -35.82
C VAL A 375 12.64 2.10 -36.99
N LYS A 376 13.41 2.98 -37.64
CA LYS A 376 12.94 3.75 -38.79
C LYS A 376 12.50 2.84 -39.93
N ASP A 377 13.31 1.86 -40.30
CA ASP A 377 13.01 0.94 -41.40
C ASP A 377 11.68 0.22 -41.19
N ASN A 378 11.41 -0.26 -39.97
CA ASN A 378 10.17 -0.97 -39.66
C ASN A 378 8.96 -0.03 -39.55
N ILE A 379 9.13 1.22 -39.10
CA ILE A 379 8.03 2.20 -39.07
C ILE A 379 7.59 2.59 -40.48
N TYR A 380 8.54 2.77 -41.40
CA TYR A 380 8.21 3.06 -42.80
C TYR A 380 7.55 1.87 -43.51
N GLN A 381 7.93 0.63 -43.17
CA GLN A 381 7.28 -0.56 -43.74
C GLN A 381 5.83 -0.72 -43.28
N GLU A 382 5.46 -0.23 -42.09
CA GLU A 382 4.07 -0.19 -41.63
C GLU A 382 3.25 1.00 -42.18
N GLN A 383 3.85 1.88 -42.99
CA GLN A 383 3.14 2.97 -43.67
C GLN A 383 2.60 2.59 -45.06
N PHE A 384 2.96 1.41 -45.60
CA PHE A 384 2.60 0.94 -46.94
C PHE A 384 1.75 -0.33 -46.94
#